data_AF-A0A418SY00-F1
#
_entry.id   AF-A0A418SY00-F1
#
_cell.length_a   1.000
_cell.length_b   1.000
_cell.length_c   1.000
_cell.angle_alpha   90.00
_cell.angle_beta   90.00
_cell.angle_gamma   90.00
#
_symmetry.space_group_name_H-M   'P 1'
#
loop_
_entity.id
_entity.type
_entity.pdbx_description
1 polymer ?
#
loop_
_entity_poly.entity_id
_entity_poly.type
_entity_poly.pdbx_seq_one_letter_code
_entity_poly.pdbx_strand_id
1 'polypeptide(L)'
;MIGFKAIISGLAFQGIAALAGAAYADSPCAGVDTDLTDPRTQDYTKLIAETVSEGLEGSEQLQPSDVEIYSYLESGNWSAVEAAVPTADIGMFFFEEIDGLKEFRDVWGGWADPSDRPELIAWAEALGTPEELATCFAHVIIDDVGENQGSTPTSSPPG
;
A
#
# COMPACT_ATOMS: atom_id res chain seq x y z
N MET A 1 -69.40 5.06 -43.21
CA MET A 1 -68.79 4.03 -44.08
C MET A 1 -67.46 4.62 -44.53
N ILE A 2 -66.28 4.10 -44.23
CA ILE A 2 -65.77 2.72 -44.19
C ILE A 2 -64.74 2.65 -43.04
N GLY A 3 -64.79 1.57 -42.25
CA GLY A 3 -63.74 1.24 -41.29
C GLY A 3 -62.73 0.28 -41.90
N PHE A 4 -61.55 0.19 -41.27
CA PHE A 4 -60.76 -1.05 -41.27
C PHE A 4 -60.00 -1.17 -39.94
N LYS A 5 -59.88 -2.42 -39.50
CA LYS A 5 -59.50 -2.92 -38.17
C LYS A 5 -58.26 -3.82 -38.36
N ALA A 6 -57.59 -4.15 -37.24
CA ALA A 6 -56.45 -5.08 -37.04
C ALA A 6 -55.08 -4.38 -36.92
N ILE A 7 -54.44 -4.29 -35.74
CA ILE A 7 -53.83 -5.36 -34.90
C ILE A 7 -52.75 -6.12 -35.65
N ILE A 8 -51.48 -5.76 -35.40
CA ILE A 8 -50.34 -6.66 -35.53
C ILE A 8 -49.46 -6.51 -34.28
N SER A 9 -49.58 -7.50 -33.41
CA SER A 9 -48.55 -7.89 -32.44
C SER A 9 -47.24 -8.16 -33.15
N GLY A 10 -46.14 -7.67 -32.60
CA GLY A 10 -44.79 -8.00 -33.06
C GLY A 10 -43.74 -7.44 -32.11
N LEU A 11 -43.66 -8.01 -30.90
CA LEU A 11 -42.49 -7.87 -30.02
C LEU A 11 -41.31 -8.55 -30.72
N ALA A 12 -40.50 -7.78 -31.45
CA ALA A 12 -39.16 -8.20 -31.83
C ALA A 12 -38.25 -7.99 -30.62
N PHE A 13 -37.99 -9.07 -29.87
CA PHE A 13 -36.98 -9.14 -28.83
C PHE A 13 -35.61 -8.89 -29.48
N GLN A 14 -35.09 -7.67 -29.40
CA GLN A 14 -33.69 -7.40 -29.72
C GLN A 14 -32.86 -8.02 -28.60
N GLY A 15 -32.20 -9.14 -28.90
CA GLY A 15 -31.22 -9.74 -28.00
C GLY A 15 -30.05 -8.78 -27.82
N ILE A 16 -29.98 -8.13 -26.66
CA ILE A 16 -28.80 -7.39 -26.22
C ILE A 16 -27.76 -8.45 -25.87
N ALA A 17 -26.77 -8.65 -26.75
CA ALA A 17 -25.57 -9.39 -26.40
C ALA A 17 -24.82 -8.57 -25.33
N ALA A 18 -24.95 -8.99 -24.07
CA ALA A 18 -24.15 -8.44 -22.97
C ALA A 18 -22.68 -8.84 -23.23
N LEU A 19 -21.89 -7.90 -23.74
CA LEU A 19 -20.44 -7.97 -23.64
C LEU A 19 -20.12 -7.87 -22.14
N ALA A 20 -19.91 -9.01 -21.50
CA ALA A 20 -19.32 -9.05 -20.17
C ALA A 20 -17.89 -8.52 -20.32
N GLY A 21 -17.71 -7.22 -20.11
CA GLY A 21 -16.39 -6.67 -19.85
C GLY A 21 -15.85 -7.35 -18.59
N ALA A 22 -14.71 -8.02 -18.70
CA ALA A 22 -13.97 -8.41 -17.52
C ALA A 22 -13.59 -7.11 -16.80
N ALA A 23 -14.23 -6.84 -15.67
CA ALA A 23 -13.73 -5.84 -14.74
C ALA A 23 -12.43 -6.44 -14.18
N TYR A 24 -11.30 -5.96 -14.70
CA TYR A 24 -10.02 -6.19 -14.05
C TYR A 24 -10.07 -5.39 -12.75
N ALA A 25 -10.04 -6.09 -11.62
CA ALA A 25 -9.71 -5.44 -10.37
C ALA A 25 -8.25 -4.98 -10.52
N ASP A 26 -8.04 -3.67 -10.51
CA ASP A 26 -6.68 -3.13 -10.46
C ASP A 26 -5.97 -3.66 -9.22
N SER A 27 -4.66 -3.83 -9.34
CA SER A 27 -3.81 -4.17 -8.19
C SER A 27 -4.05 -3.14 -7.07
N PRO A 28 -4.08 -3.56 -5.79
CA PRO A 28 -4.20 -2.62 -4.67
C PRO A 28 -3.06 -1.59 -4.60
N CYS A 29 -1.95 -1.86 -5.30
CA CYS A 29 -0.82 -0.94 -5.47
C CYS A 29 -0.71 -0.36 -6.89
N ALA A 30 -1.80 -0.36 -7.66
CA ALA A 30 -1.80 0.24 -8.99
C ALA A 30 -1.50 1.75 -8.88
N GLY A 31 -0.50 2.22 -9.64
CA GLY A 31 -0.06 3.62 -9.61
C GLY A 31 0.98 3.95 -8.54
N VAL A 32 1.36 2.99 -7.70
CA VAL A 32 2.43 3.13 -6.71
C VAL A 32 3.71 2.47 -7.25
N ASP A 33 4.82 3.19 -7.20
CA ASP A 33 6.13 2.62 -7.48
C ASP A 33 6.60 1.84 -6.25
N THR A 34 6.94 0.56 -6.46
CA THR A 34 7.37 -0.37 -5.41
C THR A 34 8.80 -0.88 -5.58
N ASP A 35 9.57 -0.31 -6.51
CA ASP A 35 10.90 -0.81 -6.86
C ASP A 35 11.96 -0.38 -5.82
N LEU A 36 12.35 -1.31 -4.94
CA LEU A 36 13.42 -1.09 -3.95
C LEU A 36 14.79 -1.30 -4.59
N THR A 37 15.37 -0.21 -5.11
CA THR A 37 16.70 -0.21 -5.76
C THR A 37 17.81 0.12 -4.77
N ASP A 38 19.07 -0.26 -5.08
CA ASP A 38 20.23 0.06 -4.22
C ASP A 38 20.36 1.55 -3.87
N PRO A 39 20.16 2.50 -4.81
CA PRO A 39 20.16 3.93 -4.46
C PRO A 39 19.05 4.31 -3.48
N ARG A 40 17.82 3.82 -3.68
CA ARG A 40 16.70 4.05 -2.76
C ARG A 40 17.02 3.50 -1.37
N THR A 41 17.54 2.27 -1.31
CA THR A 41 17.96 1.67 -0.03
C THR A 41 19.00 2.53 0.68
N GLN A 42 20.01 3.03 -0.02
CA GLN A 42 21.04 3.90 0.59
C GLN A 42 20.47 5.23 1.08
N ASP A 43 19.59 5.86 0.30
CA ASP A 43 18.99 7.14 0.67
C ASP A 43 18.08 6.99 1.89
N TYR A 44 17.20 5.99 1.92
CA TYR A 44 16.24 5.81 3.00
C TYR A 44 16.85 5.24 4.29
N THR A 45 17.86 4.38 4.22
CA THR A 45 18.56 3.93 5.44
C THR A 45 19.20 5.11 6.16
N LYS A 46 19.74 6.08 5.41
CA LYS A 46 20.25 7.33 5.97
C LYS A 46 19.14 8.19 6.55
N LEU A 47 18.07 8.45 5.80
CA LEU A 47 16.94 9.28 6.27
C LEU A 47 16.31 8.73 7.55
N ILE A 48 16.09 7.42 7.61
CA ILE A 48 15.50 6.75 8.78
C ILE A 48 16.47 6.80 9.96
N ALA A 49 17.75 6.52 9.75
CA ALA A 49 18.75 6.63 10.82
C ALA A 49 18.80 8.06 11.40
N GLU A 50 18.78 9.09 10.55
CA GLU A 50 18.74 10.50 10.96
C GLU A 50 17.46 10.83 11.72
N THR A 51 16.30 10.39 11.22
CA THR A 51 14.98 10.61 11.84
C THR A 51 14.90 9.99 13.23
N VAL A 52 15.28 8.71 13.36
CA VAL A 52 15.20 7.98 14.65
C VAL A 52 16.26 8.49 15.64
N SER A 53 17.37 9.01 15.14
CA SER A 53 18.44 9.57 15.97
C SER A 53 18.19 11.02 16.39
N GLU A 54 17.11 11.65 15.94
CA GLU A 54 16.80 13.01 16.30
C GLU A 54 16.68 13.16 17.83
N GLY A 55 17.50 14.04 18.41
CA GLY A 55 17.54 14.25 19.87
C GLY A 55 18.36 13.22 20.66
N LEU A 56 18.93 12.20 20.01
CA LEU A 56 19.87 11.26 20.64
C LEU A 56 21.32 11.77 20.54
N GLU A 57 22.15 11.43 21.52
CA GLU A 57 23.56 11.84 21.57
C GLU A 57 24.51 10.65 21.61
N GLY A 58 25.71 10.83 21.06
CA GLY A 58 26.80 9.87 21.18
C GLY A 58 26.45 8.49 20.60
N SER A 59 26.63 7.44 21.40
CA SER A 59 26.48 6.05 20.96
C SER A 59 25.04 5.58 20.80
N GLU A 60 24.06 6.42 21.10
CA GLU A 60 22.63 6.10 20.93
C GLU A 60 22.14 6.41 19.51
N GLN A 61 22.92 7.16 18.72
CA GLN A 61 22.60 7.48 17.34
C GLN A 61 22.78 6.25 16.44
N LEU A 62 21.77 5.97 15.64
CA LEU A 62 21.80 4.94 14.62
C LEU A 62 22.70 5.36 13.45
N GLN A 63 23.39 4.39 12.90
CA GLN A 63 24.04 4.49 11.60
C GLN A 63 23.11 3.97 10.51
N PRO A 64 23.29 4.38 9.24
CA PRO A 64 22.52 3.80 8.13
C PRO A 64 22.63 2.26 8.06
N SER A 65 23.76 1.69 8.47
CA SER A 65 23.96 0.24 8.54
C SER A 65 23.13 -0.48 9.60
N ASP A 66 22.51 0.26 10.52
CA ASP A 66 21.64 -0.28 11.56
C ASP A 66 20.18 -0.37 11.08
N VAL A 67 19.86 0.18 9.91
CA VAL A 67 18.52 0.19 9.31
C VAL A 67 18.43 -0.88 8.22
N GLU A 68 17.43 -1.74 8.30
CA GLU A 68 17.08 -2.71 7.25
C GLU A 68 15.77 -2.29 6.59
N ILE A 69 15.74 -2.20 5.26
CA ILE A 69 14.54 -1.82 4.50
C ILE A 69 13.95 -3.07 3.84
N TYR A 70 12.64 -3.26 4.02
CA TYR A 70 11.91 -4.41 3.47
C TYR A 70 11.07 -4.03 2.25
N SER A 71 10.43 -2.86 2.29
CA SER A 71 9.58 -2.40 1.20
C SER A 71 9.67 -0.89 1.02
N TYR A 72 9.38 -0.43 -0.20
CA TYR A 72 9.37 0.96 -0.59
C TYR A 72 8.11 1.19 -1.42
N LEU A 73 7.40 2.29 -1.14
CA LEU A 73 6.20 2.72 -1.82
C LEU A 73 6.35 4.20 -2.16
N GLU A 74 6.12 4.60 -3.41
CA GLU A 74 6.14 6.01 -3.81
C GLU A 74 4.95 6.36 -4.72
N SER A 75 4.29 7.47 -4.41
CA SER A 75 3.35 8.13 -5.32
C SER A 75 3.46 9.64 -5.21
N GLY A 76 3.61 10.32 -6.34
CA GLY A 76 3.74 11.77 -6.40
C GLY A 76 4.95 12.28 -5.61
N ASN A 77 4.71 13.15 -4.64
CA ASN A 77 5.75 13.66 -3.73
C ASN A 77 5.79 12.89 -2.40
N TRP A 78 5.10 11.75 -2.28
CA TRP A 78 5.06 10.97 -1.06
C TRP A 78 5.77 9.63 -1.22
N SER A 79 6.39 9.20 -0.13
CA SER A 79 6.98 7.87 -0.03
C SER A 79 6.73 7.24 1.34
N ALA A 80 6.58 5.93 1.37
CA ALA A 80 6.48 5.13 2.58
C ALA A 80 7.48 3.97 2.51
N VAL A 81 8.22 3.74 3.60
CA VAL A 81 9.29 2.74 3.64
C VAL A 81 9.14 1.88 4.88
N GLU A 82 9.02 0.58 4.69
CA GLU A 82 9.01 -0.38 5.77
C GLU A 82 10.43 -0.71 6.19
N ALA A 83 10.76 -0.49 7.45
CA ALA A 83 12.11 -0.72 7.95
C ALA A 83 12.14 -1.25 9.38
N ALA A 84 13.16 -2.06 9.66
CA ALA A 84 13.58 -2.41 11.01
C ALA A 84 14.71 -1.48 11.48
N VAL A 85 14.66 -1.15 12.78
CA VAL A 85 15.77 -0.53 13.52
C VAL A 85 16.02 -1.33 14.81
N PRO A 86 17.21 -1.28 15.43
CA PRO A 86 17.54 -2.17 16.55
C PRO A 86 16.75 -1.90 17.84
N THR A 87 16.15 -0.73 17.96
CA THR A 87 15.55 -0.21 19.20
C THR A 87 14.03 -0.15 19.19
N ALA A 88 13.38 -0.46 18.06
CA ALA A 88 11.94 -0.37 17.89
C ALA A 88 11.41 -1.51 17.01
N ASP A 89 10.09 -1.73 17.06
CA ASP A 89 9.42 -2.64 16.15
C ASP A 89 9.51 -2.15 14.70
N ILE A 90 9.32 -3.07 13.74
CA ILE A 90 9.26 -2.73 12.31
C ILE A 90 8.14 -1.71 12.10
N GLY A 91 8.45 -0.66 11.35
CA GLY A 91 7.52 0.43 11.06
C GLY A 91 7.53 0.83 9.60
N MET A 92 6.41 1.38 9.14
CA MET A 92 6.26 2.04 7.85
C MET A 92 6.46 3.55 8.06
N PHE A 93 7.61 4.07 7.62
CA PHE A 93 8.00 5.47 7.74
C PHE A 93 7.49 6.27 6.56
N PHE A 94 6.70 7.32 6.80
CA PHE A 94 6.15 8.19 5.77
C PHE A 94 6.98 9.46 5.64
N PHE A 95 7.31 9.80 4.40
CA PHE A 95 8.02 11.01 4.02
C PHE A 95 7.27 11.76 2.93
N GLU A 96 7.25 13.08 3.05
CA GLU A 96 6.78 13.98 2.00
C GLU A 96 7.95 14.78 1.45
N GLU A 97 8.08 14.83 0.12
CA GLU A 97 9.03 15.69 -0.54
C GLU A 97 8.45 17.10 -0.68
N ILE A 98 9.09 18.06 0.00
CA ILE A 98 8.82 19.50 -0.08
C ILE A 98 10.09 20.20 -0.54
N ASP A 99 9.99 21.00 -1.61
CA ASP A 99 11.11 21.75 -2.19
C ASP A 99 12.36 20.88 -2.48
N GLY A 100 12.14 19.61 -2.83
CA GLY A 100 13.19 18.62 -3.13
C GLY A 100 13.84 17.98 -1.91
N LEU A 101 13.30 18.21 -0.70
CA LEU A 101 13.75 17.61 0.55
C LEU A 101 12.68 16.65 1.08
N LYS A 102 13.07 15.43 1.43
CA LYS A 102 12.20 14.45 2.07
C LYS A 102 12.09 14.76 3.56
N GLU A 103 10.91 15.19 3.98
CA GLU A 103 10.59 15.47 5.37
C GLU A 103 9.86 14.27 5.98
N PHE A 104 10.30 13.82 7.14
CA PHE A 104 9.58 12.81 7.92
C PHE A 104 8.22 13.38 8.35
N ARG A 105 7.17 12.56 8.21
CA ARG A 105 5.79 12.94 8.54
C ARG A 105 5.26 12.16 9.73
N ASP A 106 5.29 10.83 9.63
CA ASP A 106 4.90 9.95 10.72
C ASP A 106 5.41 8.53 10.45
N VAL A 107 5.31 7.66 11.45
CA VAL A 107 5.59 6.23 11.32
C VAL A 107 4.39 5.44 11.81
N TRP A 108 3.94 4.49 10.99
CA TRP A 108 2.97 3.51 11.43
C TRP A 108 3.69 2.25 11.91
N GLY A 109 3.26 1.70 13.04
CA GLY A 109 3.79 0.43 13.53
C GLY A 109 2.73 -0.34 14.31
N GLY A 110 2.94 -1.65 14.39
CA GLY A 110 2.09 -2.56 15.14
C GLY A 110 1.39 -3.59 14.27
N TRP A 111 0.43 -4.28 14.87
CA TRP A 111 -0.39 -5.28 14.21
C TRP A 111 -1.72 -4.66 13.78
N ALA A 112 -2.19 -5.04 12.59
CA ALA A 112 -3.52 -4.69 12.12
C ALA A 112 -4.26 -5.93 11.59
N ASP A 113 -5.55 -6.03 11.88
CA ASP A 113 -6.44 -7.06 11.37
C ASP A 113 -7.01 -6.64 10.00
N PRO A 114 -7.40 -7.57 9.12
CA PRO A 114 -8.03 -7.19 7.85
C PRO A 114 -9.23 -6.25 7.97
N SER A 115 -9.93 -6.25 9.11
CA SER A 115 -11.00 -5.31 9.40
C SER A 115 -10.55 -3.86 9.64
N ASP A 116 -9.27 -3.63 9.94
CA ASP A 116 -8.67 -2.31 10.19
C ASP A 116 -8.29 -1.59 8.89
N ARG A 117 -8.33 -2.27 7.74
CA ARG A 117 -7.94 -1.69 6.44
C ARG A 117 -8.57 -0.31 6.15
N PRO A 118 -9.87 -0.06 6.37
CA PRO A 118 -10.44 1.27 6.14
C PRO A 118 -9.87 2.34 7.07
N GLU A 119 -9.50 1.97 8.30
CA GLU A 119 -8.88 2.88 9.27
C GLU A 119 -7.43 3.20 8.90
N LEU A 120 -6.67 2.21 8.42
CA LEU A 120 -5.31 2.41 7.92
C LEU A 120 -5.27 3.36 6.71
N ILE A 121 -6.19 3.19 5.76
CA ILE A 121 -6.32 4.07 4.61
C ILE A 121 -6.65 5.50 5.09
N ALA A 122 -7.68 5.64 5.93
CA ALA A 122 -8.09 6.94 6.44
C ALA A 122 -6.99 7.65 7.25
N TRP A 123 -6.19 6.89 8.02
CA TRP A 123 -5.05 7.42 8.75
C TRP A 123 -3.98 7.96 7.80
N ALA A 124 -3.59 7.19 6.79
CA ALA A 124 -2.58 7.60 5.82
C ALA A 124 -3.05 8.80 4.97
N GLU A 125 -4.32 8.82 4.55
CA GLU A 125 -4.91 9.98 3.85
C GLU A 125 -4.93 11.22 4.73
N ALA A 126 -5.20 11.07 6.04
CA ALA A 126 -5.18 12.18 6.99
C ALA A 126 -3.78 12.79 7.17
N LEU A 127 -2.71 12.04 6.88
CA LEU A 127 -1.34 12.59 6.79
C LEU A 127 -1.14 13.47 5.54
N GLY A 128 -1.96 13.27 4.50
CA GLY A 128 -1.86 13.95 3.22
C GLY A 128 -1.35 13.07 2.07
N THR A 129 -1.20 11.76 2.29
CA THR A 129 -0.78 10.83 1.23
C THR A 129 -1.83 10.72 0.12
N PRO A 130 -1.42 10.46 -1.14
CA PRO A 130 -2.35 10.11 -2.21
C PRO A 130 -3.15 8.83 -1.90
N GLU A 131 -4.40 8.76 -2.36
CA GLU A 131 -5.32 7.64 -2.13
C GLU A 131 -4.71 6.29 -2.56
N GLU A 132 -4.00 6.25 -3.69
CA GLU A 132 -3.34 5.05 -4.18
C GLU A 132 -2.20 4.59 -3.25
N LEU A 133 -1.46 5.52 -2.64
CA LEU A 133 -0.41 5.21 -1.68
C LEU A 133 -1.01 4.71 -0.36
N ALA A 134 -2.06 5.37 0.14
CA ALA A 134 -2.78 4.97 1.35
C ALA A 134 -3.39 3.56 1.19
N THR A 135 -3.97 3.27 0.04
CA THR A 135 -4.54 1.96 -0.29
C THR A 135 -3.47 0.88 -0.37
N CYS A 136 -2.35 1.16 -1.05
CA CYS A 136 -1.24 0.22 -1.17
C CYS A 136 -0.58 -0.06 0.20
N PHE A 137 -0.37 0.98 1.01
CA PHE A 137 0.12 0.85 2.38
C PHE A 137 -0.76 -0.12 3.20
N ALA A 138 -2.07 0.11 3.21
CA ALA A 138 -2.99 -0.76 3.95
C ALA A 138 -3.01 -2.19 3.39
N HIS A 139 -2.72 -2.38 2.11
CA HIS A 139 -2.51 -3.72 1.54
C HIS A 139 -1.24 -4.38 2.06
N VAL A 140 -0.10 -3.69 2.00
CA VAL A 140 1.19 -4.22 2.50
C VAL A 140 1.08 -4.62 3.97
N ILE A 141 0.53 -3.76 4.82
CA ILE A 141 0.41 -4.01 6.26
C ILE A 141 -0.47 -5.23 6.58
N ILE A 142 -1.59 -5.40 5.87
CA ILE A 142 -2.55 -6.46 6.17
C ILE A 142 -2.16 -7.78 5.50
N ASP A 143 -1.66 -7.73 4.27
CA ASP A 143 -1.58 -8.89 3.38
C ASP A 143 -0.14 -9.38 3.18
N ASP A 144 0.87 -8.50 3.12
CA ASP A 144 2.28 -8.89 2.90
C ASP A 144 3.01 -9.29 4.20
N VAL A 145 2.61 -8.72 5.36
CA VAL A 145 3.17 -9.09 6.67
C VAL A 145 2.85 -10.56 7.04
N GLY A 146 1.90 -11.19 6.34
CA GLY A 146 1.49 -12.58 6.53
C GLY A 146 2.44 -13.65 5.98
N GLU A 147 3.26 -13.35 4.96
CA GLU A 147 4.15 -14.38 4.38
C GLU A 147 5.48 -14.49 5.14
N ASN A 148 6.01 -13.40 5.72
CA ASN A 148 7.30 -13.40 6.39
C ASN A 148 7.26 -13.68 7.90
N GLN A 149 6.08 -13.66 8.54
CA GLN A 149 5.94 -13.96 9.97
C GLN A 149 5.30 -15.35 10.25
N GLY A 150 5.16 -16.18 9.22
CA GLY A 150 4.32 -17.39 9.24
C GLY A 150 4.99 -18.71 8.83
N SER A 151 6.32 -18.85 8.92
CA SER A 151 6.95 -20.17 8.78
C SER A 151 6.76 -21.03 10.04
N THR A 152 5.52 -21.47 10.29
CA THR A 152 5.29 -22.76 10.95
C THR A 152 5.09 -23.79 9.85
N PRO A 153 5.98 -24.78 9.68
CA PRO A 153 5.75 -25.84 8.70
C PRO A 153 4.57 -26.65 9.18
N THR A 154 3.41 -26.47 8.56
CA THR A 154 2.26 -27.34 8.80
C THR A 154 2.52 -28.62 8.03
N SER A 155 3.28 -29.51 8.65
CA SER A 155 3.41 -30.89 8.24
C SER A 155 2.06 -31.60 8.37
N SER A 156 1.48 -32.05 7.25
CA SER A 156 0.85 -33.38 7.02
C SER A 156 -0.47 -33.31 6.24
N PRO A 157 -0.91 -34.38 5.52
CA PRO A 157 -0.18 -35.55 4.99
C PRO A 157 -0.46 -35.79 3.47
N PRO A 158 0.24 -36.71 2.79
CA PRO A 158 -0.30 -37.34 1.59
C PRO A 158 -0.94 -38.70 1.90
N GLY A 159 -2.19 -38.86 1.44
CA GLY A 159 -2.74 -40.11 0.88
C GLY A 159 -3.13 -41.23 1.83
#